data_AF-N1UM58-F1
#
_entry.id   AF-N1UM58-F1
#
_cell.length_a   1.000
_cell.length_b   1.000
_cell.length_c   1.000
_cell.angle_alpha   90.00
_cell.angle_beta   90.00
_cell.angle_gamma   90.00
#
_symmetry.space_group_name_H-M   'P 1'
#
loop_
_entity.id
_entity.type
_entity.pdbx_description
1 polymer ?
#
loop_
_entity_poly.entity_id
_entity_poly.type
_entity_poly.pdbx_seq_one_letter_code
_entity_poly.pdbx_strand_id
1 'polypeptide(L)'
;MLARRVPDHIRNTHSGIWNKISKNCFEVRGKTIGIVGYGHIGSQVSVLAEAMGMKVIYYDIQTVLPLGNATPVSSYEELLKNSDFISFHVPETPQTMNLYGKKKSKLLKKALI
;
A
#
# COMPACT_ATOMS: atom_id res chain seq x y z
N MET A 1 -8.75 6.86 -0.83
CA MET A 1 -8.82 8.31 -0.50
C MET A 1 -7.49 9.03 -0.72
N LEU A 2 -6.38 8.54 -0.17
CA LEU A 2 -5.06 9.20 -0.26
C LEU A 2 -4.57 9.40 -1.70
N ALA A 3 -4.75 8.40 -2.57
CA ALA A 3 -4.41 8.50 -4.00
C ALA A 3 -5.06 9.70 -4.73
N ARG A 4 -6.20 10.20 -4.22
CA ARG A 4 -6.94 11.33 -4.79
C ARG A 4 -6.87 12.59 -3.92
N ARG A 5 -5.99 12.60 -2.90
CA ARG A 5 -5.78 13.71 -1.96
C ARG A 5 -7.07 14.29 -1.37
N VAL A 6 -8.09 13.44 -1.23
CA VAL A 6 -9.42 13.87 -0.77
C VAL A 6 -9.36 14.61 0.57
N PRO A 7 -8.59 14.18 1.59
CA PRO A 7 -8.49 14.92 2.85
C PRO A 7 -7.95 16.35 2.68
N ASP A 8 -6.97 16.56 1.80
CA ASP A 8 -6.40 17.88 1.51
C ASP A 8 -7.43 18.79 0.84
N HIS A 9 -8.15 18.26 -0.16
CA HIS A 9 -9.18 19.00 -0.88
C HIS A 9 -10.39 19.33 0.01
N ILE A 10 -10.78 18.41 0.90
CA ILE A 10 -11.82 18.64 1.91
C ILE A 10 -11.41 19.82 2.80
N ARG A 11 -10.18 19.82 3.33
CA ARG A 11 -9.69 20.91 4.19
C ARG A 11 -9.76 22.27 3.48
N ASN A 12 -9.31 22.34 2.23
CA ASN A 12 -9.37 23.58 1.44
C ASN A 12 -10.81 24.05 1.24
N THR A 13 -11.71 23.14 0.91
CA THR A 13 -13.12 23.46 0.66
C THR A 13 -13.82 23.98 1.91
N HIS A 14 -13.54 23.41 3.08
CA HIS A 14 -14.04 23.93 4.37
C HIS A 14 -13.54 25.35 4.67
N SER A 15 -12.35 25.72 4.19
CA SER A 15 -11.81 27.09 4.28
C SER A 15 -12.28 28.02 3.17
N GLY A 16 -13.28 27.62 2.37
CA GLY A 16 -13.81 28.39 1.24
C GLY A 16 -12.91 28.40 0.00
N ILE A 17 -11.84 27.62 -0.03
CA ILE A 17 -10.88 27.56 -1.13
C ILE A 17 -11.25 26.38 -2.04
N TRP A 18 -11.75 26.68 -3.24
CA TRP A 18 -12.01 25.67 -4.26
C TRP A 18 -10.78 25.45 -5.15
N ASN A 19 -9.99 24.42 -4.83
CA ASN A 19 -8.76 24.12 -5.54
C ASN A 19 -8.90 22.88 -6.45
N LYS A 20 -9.35 23.10 -7.70
CA LYS A 20 -9.56 22.06 -8.72
C LYS A 20 -8.25 21.70 -9.44
N ILE A 21 -7.34 21.04 -8.73
CA ILE A 21 -6.04 20.59 -9.25
C ILE A 21 -5.94 19.07 -9.16
N SER A 22 -5.41 18.42 -10.21
CA SER A 22 -5.16 16.97 -10.26
C SER A 22 -3.69 16.58 -10.05
N LYS A 23 -2.82 17.55 -9.78
CA LYS A 23 -1.39 17.32 -9.53
C LYS A 23 -1.19 16.36 -8.36
N ASN A 24 -0.42 15.29 -8.59
CA ASN A 24 -0.18 14.20 -7.64
C ASN A 24 -1.44 13.43 -7.21
N CYS A 25 -2.49 13.44 -8.03
CA CYS A 25 -3.62 12.52 -7.90
C CYS A 25 -3.44 11.36 -8.86
N PHE A 26 -3.68 10.14 -8.39
CA PHE A 26 -3.47 8.92 -9.14
C PHE A 26 -4.73 8.05 -9.11
N GLU A 27 -4.94 7.30 -10.19
CA GLU A 27 -5.84 6.16 -10.18
C GLU A 27 -5.14 4.95 -9.59
N VAL A 28 -5.88 4.15 -8.83
CA VAL A 28 -5.34 2.94 -8.19
C VAL A 28 -5.31 1.74 -9.14
N ARG A 29 -6.18 1.75 -10.17
CA ARG A 29 -6.24 0.68 -11.15
C ARG A 29 -4.90 0.54 -11.88
N GLY A 30 -4.42 -0.69 -12.02
CA GLY A 30 -3.15 -1.04 -12.66
C GLY A 30 -1.91 -0.76 -11.80
N LYS A 31 -2.05 -0.13 -10.62
CA LYS A 31 -0.96 0.06 -9.66
C LYS A 31 -0.73 -1.19 -8.81
N THR A 32 0.46 -1.30 -8.27
CA THR A 32 0.83 -2.41 -7.39
C THR A 32 0.62 -2.03 -5.93
N ILE A 33 -0.13 -2.82 -5.18
CA ILE A 33 -0.17 -2.76 -3.72
C ILE A 33 0.68 -3.88 -3.12
N GLY A 34 1.54 -3.51 -2.18
CA GLY A 34 2.31 -4.43 -1.35
C GLY A 34 1.66 -4.62 -0.01
N ILE A 35 1.37 -5.86 0.35
CA ILE A 35 0.79 -6.23 1.64
C ILE A 35 1.86 -6.90 2.50
N VAL A 36 2.16 -6.33 3.66
CA VAL A 36 3.10 -6.89 4.63
C VAL A 36 2.30 -7.52 5.75
N GLY A 37 2.41 -8.85 5.89
CA GLY A 37 1.52 -9.65 6.74
C GLY A 37 0.27 -10.07 5.97
N TYR A 38 0.25 -11.33 5.52
CA TYR A 38 -0.82 -11.92 4.71
C TYR A 38 -1.69 -12.88 5.52
N GLY A 39 -2.08 -12.44 6.73
CA GLY A 39 -3.04 -13.15 7.58
C GLY A 39 -4.51 -12.84 7.20
N HIS A 40 -5.40 -12.91 8.19
CA HIS A 40 -6.83 -12.65 8.00
C HIS A 40 -7.12 -11.28 7.37
N ILE A 41 -6.51 -10.21 7.89
CA ILE A 41 -6.79 -8.85 7.36
C ILE A 41 -6.12 -8.65 6.00
N GLY A 42 -4.84 -9.02 5.87
CA GLY A 42 -4.09 -8.85 4.62
C GLY A 42 -4.73 -9.57 3.43
N SER A 43 -5.25 -10.78 3.65
CA SER A 43 -5.94 -11.55 2.62
C SER A 43 -7.33 -11.00 2.25
N GLN A 44 -8.04 -10.31 3.14
CA GLN A 44 -9.27 -9.61 2.75
C GLN A 44 -8.97 -8.33 1.97
N VAL A 45 -7.92 -7.60 2.37
CA VAL A 45 -7.47 -6.41 1.66
C VAL A 45 -6.99 -6.75 0.24
N SER A 46 -6.33 -7.90 0.04
CA SER A 46 -5.91 -8.35 -1.29
C SER A 46 -7.11 -8.54 -2.23
N VAL A 47 -8.15 -9.24 -1.79
CA VAL A 47 -9.37 -9.48 -2.57
C VAL A 47 -10.01 -8.15 -3.02
N LEU A 48 -10.13 -7.20 -2.09
CA LEU A 48 -10.69 -5.88 -2.41
C LEU A 48 -9.80 -5.10 -3.38
N ALA A 49 -8.48 -5.13 -3.19
CA ALA A 49 -7.54 -4.45 -4.08
C ALA A 49 -7.57 -5.02 -5.51
N GLU A 50 -7.65 -6.34 -5.66
CA GLU A 50 -7.82 -7.00 -6.96
C GLU A 50 -9.14 -6.60 -7.63
N ALA A 51 -10.24 -6.55 -6.88
CA ALA A 51 -11.53 -6.10 -7.40
C ALA A 51 -11.49 -4.64 -7.90
N MET A 52 -10.61 -3.81 -7.33
CA MET A 52 -10.32 -2.45 -7.80
C MET A 52 -9.34 -2.40 -8.98
N GLY A 53 -8.90 -3.56 -9.48
CA GLY A 53 -7.97 -3.71 -10.59
C GLY A 53 -6.52 -3.39 -10.24
N MET A 54 -6.13 -3.49 -8.97
CA MET A 54 -4.73 -3.38 -8.55
C MET A 54 -4.00 -4.71 -8.75
N LYS A 55 -2.67 -4.64 -8.90
CA LYS A 55 -1.80 -5.81 -8.80
C LYS A 55 -1.43 -6.00 -7.34
N VAL A 56 -1.65 -7.20 -6.78
CA VAL A 56 -1.32 -7.48 -5.39
C VAL A 56 -0.05 -8.29 -5.28
N ILE A 57 0.92 -7.77 -4.53
CA ILE A 57 2.08 -8.53 -4.06
C ILE A 57 2.06 -8.57 -2.55
N TYR A 58 2.58 -9.64 -1.95
CA TYR A 58 2.61 -9.75 -0.49
C TYR A 58 3.87 -10.42 0.03
N TYR A 59 4.24 -10.04 1.25
CA TYR A 59 5.32 -10.65 2.02
C TYR A 59 4.78 -11.06 3.38
N ASP A 60 5.03 -12.31 3.74
CA ASP A 60 4.80 -12.85 5.07
C ASP A 60 6.00 -13.71 5.47
N ILE A 61 6.24 -13.82 6.78
CA ILE A 61 7.29 -14.69 7.33
C ILE A 61 6.90 -16.17 7.24
N GLN A 62 5.61 -16.46 7.11
CA GLN A 62 5.07 -17.79 6.90
C GLN A 62 4.64 -17.97 5.45
N THR A 63 4.74 -19.19 4.95
CA THR A 63 4.23 -19.52 3.62
C THR A 63 2.71 -19.59 3.69
N VAL A 64 2.03 -18.60 3.11
CA VAL A 64 0.57 -18.53 3.04
C VAL A 64 0.11 -18.71 1.60
N LEU A 65 -0.93 -19.51 1.41
CA LEU A 65 -1.56 -19.68 0.11
C LEU A 65 -2.15 -18.34 -0.37
N PRO A 66 -1.83 -17.90 -1.59
CA PRO A 66 -2.40 -16.69 -2.16
C PRO A 66 -3.90 -16.87 -2.41
N LEU A 67 -4.68 -15.80 -2.21
CA LEU A 67 -6.03 -15.70 -2.72
C LEU A 67 -6.03 -14.94 -4.04
N GLY A 68 -6.75 -15.45 -5.03
CA GLY A 68 -6.87 -14.79 -6.33
C GLY A 68 -5.56 -14.76 -7.10
N ASN A 69 -5.18 -13.57 -7.58
CA ASN A 69 -3.97 -13.35 -8.37
C ASN A 69 -2.82 -12.75 -7.54
N ALA A 70 -2.93 -12.78 -6.21
CA ALA A 70 -1.93 -12.23 -5.32
C ALA A 70 -0.63 -13.01 -5.47
N THR A 71 0.48 -12.29 -5.63
CA THR A 71 1.80 -12.92 -5.86
C THR A 71 2.67 -12.81 -4.61
N PRO A 72 3.16 -13.93 -4.04
CA PRO A 72 4.13 -13.86 -2.95
C PRO A 72 5.46 -13.32 -3.49
N VAL A 73 6.13 -12.46 -2.70
CA VAL A 73 7.50 -12.02 -2.97
C VAL A 73 8.47 -12.59 -1.94
N SER A 74 9.72 -12.78 -2.38
CA SER A 74 10.73 -13.52 -1.63
C SER A 74 11.29 -12.74 -0.44
N SER A 75 11.18 -11.41 -0.46
CA SER A 75 11.72 -10.54 0.58
C SER A 75 10.88 -9.28 0.77
N TYR A 76 10.99 -8.71 1.97
CA TYR A 76 10.40 -7.43 2.31
C TYR A 76 10.95 -6.30 1.41
N GLU A 77 12.25 -6.33 1.09
CA GLU A 77 12.90 -5.34 0.23
C GLU A 77 12.37 -5.38 -1.21
N GLU A 78 12.09 -6.58 -1.73
CA GLU A 78 11.46 -6.75 -3.03
C GLU A 78 10.05 -6.14 -3.05
N LEU A 79 9.27 -6.36 -1.99
CA LEU A 79 7.95 -5.75 -1.82
C LEU A 79 8.05 -4.22 -1.88
N LEU A 80 8.97 -3.64 -1.11
CA LEU A 80 9.15 -2.18 -1.03
C LEU A 80 9.49 -1.55 -2.40
N LYS A 81 10.33 -2.21 -3.20
CA LYS A 81 10.76 -1.70 -4.51
C LYS A 81 9.65 -1.78 -5.55
N ASN A 82 8.82 -2.82 -5.49
CA ASN A 82 7.84 -3.11 -6.54
C ASN A 82 6.45 -2.51 -6.26
N SER A 83 6.18 -2.14 -5.00
CA SER A 83 4.90 -1.52 -4.59
C SER A 83 4.79 -0.07 -5.03
N ASP A 84 3.58 0.37 -5.36
CA ASP A 84 3.18 1.79 -5.46
C ASP A 84 2.40 2.25 -4.22
N PHE A 85 1.82 1.31 -3.47
CA PHE A 85 1.14 1.49 -2.19
C PHE A 85 1.54 0.38 -1.25
N ILE A 86 1.70 0.65 0.05
CA ILE A 86 2.03 -0.40 1.03
C ILE A 86 1.01 -0.40 2.16
N SER A 87 0.54 -1.60 2.53
CA SER A 87 -0.30 -1.81 3.71
C SER A 87 0.34 -2.80 4.67
N PHE A 88 0.38 -2.44 5.95
CA PHE A 88 0.93 -3.26 7.02
C PHE A 88 -0.21 -3.88 7.83
N HIS A 89 -0.24 -5.21 7.88
CA HIS A 89 -1.19 -6.02 8.64
C HIS A 89 -0.44 -7.06 9.48
N VAL A 90 0.58 -6.60 10.20
CA VAL A 90 1.41 -7.42 11.10
C VAL A 90 1.09 -7.11 12.56
N PRO A 91 1.19 -8.10 13.47
CA PRO A 91 1.15 -7.84 14.90
C PRO A 91 2.40 -7.08 15.35
N GLU A 92 2.30 -6.40 16.49
CA GLU A 92 3.44 -5.77 17.14
C GLU A 92 4.30 -6.84 17.82
N THR A 93 5.53 -7.00 17.35
CA THR A 93 6.54 -7.91 17.89
C THR A 93 7.91 -7.22 17.87
N PRO A 94 8.92 -7.73 18.58
CA PRO A 94 10.28 -7.17 18.51
C PRO A 94 10.84 -7.09 17.08
N GLN A 95 10.40 -7.98 16.18
CA GLN A 95 10.82 -8.01 14.78
C GLN A 95 10.06 -7.00 13.89
N THR A 96 8.82 -6.66 14.24
CA THR A 96 7.98 -5.69 13.49
C THR A 96 8.03 -4.28 14.10
N MET A 97 8.62 -4.14 15.28
CA MET A 97 8.86 -2.83 15.89
C MET A 97 9.79 -2.00 15.00
N ASN A 98 9.36 -0.80 14.64
CA ASN A 98 10.08 0.08 13.71
C ASN A 98 10.37 -0.55 12.34
N LEU A 99 9.53 -1.50 11.88
CA LEU A 99 9.70 -2.20 10.61
C LEU A 99 9.88 -1.25 9.42
N TYR A 100 9.16 -0.13 9.44
CA TYR A 100 9.31 0.98 8.52
C TYR A 100 10.21 2.08 9.12
N GLY A 101 11.53 1.88 9.04
CA GLY A 101 12.53 2.83 9.50
C GLY A 101 13.13 3.72 8.40
N LYS A 102 13.80 4.81 8.80
CA LYS A 102 14.43 5.81 7.89
C LYS A 102 15.35 5.23 6.80
N LYS A 103 15.97 4.05 7.03
CA LYS A 103 16.84 3.41 6.03
C LYS A 103 16.07 2.80 4.86
N LYS A 104 14.83 2.36 5.10
CA LYS A 104 13.99 1.63 4.13
C LYS A 104 13.19 2.56 3.21
N SER A 105 13.01 3.84 3.57
CA SER A 105 12.34 4.83 2.72
C SER A 105 13.06 5.08 1.38
N LYS A 106 14.38 4.88 1.33
CA LYS A 106 15.18 5.00 0.09
C LYS A 106 14.86 3.92 -0.95
N LEU A 107 14.26 2.80 -0.53
CA LEU A 107 13.93 1.67 -1.41
C LEU A 107 12.57 1.84 -2.09
N LEU A 108 11.76 2.82 -1.67
CA LEU A 108 10.45 3.06 -2.22
C LEU A 108 10.52 3.76 -3.57
N LYS A 109 9.50 3.52 -4.39
CA LYS A 109 9.24 4.37 -5.56
C LYS A 109 8.97 5.81 -5.11
N LYS A 110 9.44 6.80 -5.89
CA LYS A 110 9.22 8.25 -5.60
C LYS A 110 7.75 8.68 -5.50
N ALA A 111 6.81 7.86 -6.01
CA ALA A 111 5.38 8.15 -6.04
C ALA A 111 4.57 7.38 -4.99
N LEU A 112 5.24 6.77 -4.01
CA LEU A 112 4.62 5.88 -3.05
C LEU A 112 3.76 6.63 -2.03
N ILE A 113 2.58 6.07 -1.75
CA ILE A 113 1.68 6.49 -0.67
C ILE A 113 1.65 5.38 0.39
#